data_AF-A0A6J2QAF0-F1
#
_entry.id   AF-A0A6J2QAF0-F1
#
_cell.length_a   1.000
_cell.length_b   1.000
_cell.length_c   1.000
_cell.angle_alpha   90.00
_cell.angle_beta   90.00
_cell.angle_gamma   90.00
#
_symmetry.space_group_name_H-M   'P 1'
#
loop_
_entity.id
_entity.type
_entity.pdbx_description
1 polymer ?
#
loop_
_entity_poly.entity_id
_entity_poly.type
_entity_poly.pdbx_seq_one_letter_code
_entity_poly.pdbx_strand_id
1 'polypeptide(L)'
;MTSKIKFVRSLAKTAALANVPKHIDHFSKFSPSPLSMKQFLDFGSTNACERTSFVFLRQELPVRLSNIMKEINLLPERLLATPSIQLLQSWYIQSLMEILEFLDKNPDDHRVLEMFVEVLEAIRNRHNEVVPTMAQGIIEYKDTFNQQDAATHHNIQYFLDRFYTSRISIRMLINQHTLVFNGNTNPAHPNTIGCIDSMCDVPEVARGFPTLNT
;
A
#
# COMPACT_ATOMS: atom_id res chain seq x y z
N MET A 1 -14.57 -31.05 18.12
CA MET A 1 -15.09 -30.14 17.07
C MET A 1 -14.10 -29.03 16.69
N THR A 2 -13.23 -28.60 17.59
CA THR A 2 -12.22 -27.53 17.42
C THR A 2 -11.02 -27.88 16.52
N SER A 3 -10.57 -29.14 16.49
CA SER A 3 -9.41 -29.57 15.69
C SER A 3 -9.68 -29.58 14.17
N LYS A 4 -10.86 -30.04 13.75
CA LYS A 4 -11.29 -30.01 12.34
C LYS A 4 -11.41 -28.58 11.78
N ILE A 5 -11.88 -27.63 12.59
CA ILE A 5 -12.00 -26.21 12.19
C ILE A 5 -10.61 -25.57 12.00
N LYS A 6 -9.65 -25.86 12.88
CA LYS A 6 -8.26 -25.40 12.73
C LYS A 6 -7.60 -26.00 11.47
N PHE A 7 -7.84 -27.28 11.21
CA PHE A 7 -7.32 -27.97 10.04
C PHE A 7 -7.90 -27.43 8.72
N VAL A 8 -9.22 -27.21 8.66
CA VAL A 8 -9.88 -26.62 7.47
C VAL A 8 -9.43 -25.18 7.24
N ARG A 9 -9.28 -24.35 8.29
CA ARG A 9 -8.70 -23.00 8.16
C ARG A 9 -7.25 -23.03 7.68
N SER A 10 -6.46 -24.01 8.14
CA SER A 10 -5.08 -24.21 7.67
C SER A 10 -5.04 -24.55 6.18
N LEU A 11 -5.87 -25.52 5.73
CA LEU A 11 -5.94 -25.91 4.32
C LEU A 11 -6.42 -24.77 3.41
N ALA A 12 -7.43 -24.02 3.85
CA ALA A 12 -7.93 -22.85 3.12
C ALA A 12 -6.85 -21.76 2.98
N LYS A 13 -6.07 -21.51 4.05
CA LYS A 13 -4.94 -20.57 4.01
C LYS A 13 -3.84 -21.05 3.06
N THR A 14 -3.51 -22.34 3.06
CA THR A 14 -2.51 -22.93 2.14
C THR A 14 -2.97 -22.85 0.67
N ALA A 15 -4.24 -23.13 0.38
CA ALA A 15 -4.80 -23.02 -0.97
C ALA A 15 -4.87 -21.58 -1.46
N ALA A 16 -5.23 -20.63 -0.58
CA ALA A 16 -5.24 -19.21 -0.89
C ALA A 16 -3.83 -18.70 -1.21
N LEU A 17 -2.82 -19.11 -0.41
CA LEU A 17 -1.41 -18.79 -0.67
C LEU A 17 -0.89 -19.40 -1.97
N ALA A 18 -1.36 -20.59 -2.36
CA ALA A 18 -0.98 -21.22 -3.64
C ALA A 18 -1.46 -20.44 -4.87
N ASN A 19 -2.51 -19.62 -4.74
CA ASN A 19 -3.03 -18.80 -5.83
C ASN A 19 -2.40 -17.40 -5.89
N VAL A 20 -1.60 -16.99 -4.89
CA VAL A 20 -0.95 -15.67 -4.85
C VAL A 20 -0.19 -15.35 -6.15
N PRO A 21 0.65 -16.24 -6.71
CA PRO A 21 1.35 -15.95 -7.97
C PRO A 21 0.40 -15.65 -9.13
N LYS A 22 -0.73 -16.37 -9.23
CA LYS A 22 -1.73 -16.14 -10.29
C LYS A 22 -2.41 -14.79 -10.15
N HIS A 23 -2.73 -14.37 -8.92
CA HIS A 23 -3.30 -13.05 -8.68
C HIS A 23 -2.31 -11.94 -9.04
N ILE A 24 -1.04 -12.08 -8.63
CA ILE A 24 0.01 -11.12 -8.99
C ILE A 24 0.16 -11.06 -10.51
N ASP A 25 0.23 -12.21 -11.20
CA ASP A 25 0.32 -12.29 -12.66
C ASP A 25 -0.88 -11.67 -13.38
N HIS A 26 -2.07 -11.79 -12.80
CA HIS A 26 -3.28 -11.19 -13.35
C HIS A 26 -3.24 -9.66 -13.22
N PHE A 27 -3.08 -9.17 -11.99
CA PHE A 27 -3.21 -7.74 -11.70
C PHE A 27 -2.01 -6.91 -12.17
N SER A 28 -0.82 -7.51 -12.28
CA SER A 28 0.38 -6.83 -12.81
C SER A 28 0.32 -6.55 -14.32
N LYS A 29 -0.64 -7.13 -15.05
CA LYS A 29 -0.87 -6.83 -16.48
C LYS A 29 -1.57 -5.50 -16.70
N PHE A 30 -2.21 -4.96 -15.68
CA PHE A 30 -2.89 -3.67 -15.76
C PHE A 30 -1.95 -2.55 -15.33
N SER A 31 -2.09 -1.40 -15.97
CA SER A 31 -1.37 -0.18 -15.60
C SER A 31 -2.08 0.53 -14.44
N PRO A 32 -1.35 0.98 -13.40
CA PRO A 32 -1.93 1.84 -12.37
C PRO A 32 -2.57 3.10 -12.95
N SER A 33 -3.73 3.48 -12.43
CA SER A 33 -4.48 4.66 -12.87
C SER A 33 -3.95 5.91 -12.15
N PRO A 34 -3.28 6.85 -12.84
CA PRO A 34 -2.84 8.09 -12.21
C PRO A 34 -4.05 8.97 -11.86
N LEU A 35 -4.03 9.58 -10.67
CA LEU A 35 -5.02 10.56 -10.24
C LEU A 35 -4.34 11.90 -10.00
N SER A 36 -4.91 12.97 -10.57
CA SER A 36 -4.50 14.34 -10.32
C SER A 36 -5.03 14.86 -8.98
N MET A 37 -4.38 15.89 -8.44
CA MET A 37 -4.85 16.57 -7.23
C MET A 37 -6.28 17.10 -7.38
N LYS A 38 -6.60 17.63 -8.57
CA LYS A 38 -7.95 18.11 -8.90
C LYS A 38 -8.99 17.00 -8.79
N GLN A 39 -8.69 15.79 -9.27
CA GLN A 39 -9.62 14.66 -9.17
C GLN A 39 -9.88 14.24 -7.71
N PHE A 40 -8.86 14.27 -6.84
CA PHE A 40 -9.06 14.00 -5.41
C PHE A 40 -9.95 15.05 -4.73
N LEU A 41 -9.69 16.33 -5.01
CA LEU A 41 -10.47 17.45 -4.46
C LEU A 41 -11.91 17.41 -4.96
N ASP A 42 -12.12 17.34 -6.28
CA ASP A 42 -13.45 17.31 -6.89
C ASP A 42 -14.28 16.10 -6.39
N PHE A 43 -13.63 14.95 -6.13
CA PHE A 43 -14.28 13.78 -5.53
C PHE A 43 -14.74 14.03 -4.10
N GLY A 44 -13.87 14.59 -3.24
CA GLY A 44 -14.16 14.74 -1.82
C GLY A 44 -14.99 15.97 -1.44
N SER A 45 -14.99 17.04 -2.24
CA SER A 45 -15.75 18.28 -1.92
C SER A 45 -17.24 18.20 -2.22
N THR A 46 -17.63 17.59 -3.34
CA THR A 46 -18.98 17.79 -3.90
C THR A 46 -19.75 16.47 -4.05
N ASN A 47 -19.04 15.34 -4.20
CA ASN A 47 -19.62 14.05 -4.55
C ASN A 47 -19.00 12.89 -3.76
N ALA A 48 -18.61 13.11 -2.50
CA ALA A 48 -17.97 12.07 -1.69
C ALA A 48 -18.91 10.85 -1.57
N CYS A 49 -18.64 9.84 -2.40
CA CYS A 49 -19.46 8.64 -2.53
C CYS A 49 -18.60 7.44 -2.17
N GLU A 50 -18.77 6.94 -0.96
CA GLU A 50 -18.00 5.82 -0.42
C GLU A 50 -18.05 4.61 -1.35
N ARG A 51 -19.24 4.30 -1.89
CA ARG A 51 -19.45 3.26 -2.89
C ARG A 51 -18.53 3.39 -4.11
N THR A 52 -18.42 4.60 -4.66
CA THR A 52 -17.58 4.85 -5.84
C THR A 52 -16.10 4.69 -5.48
N SER A 53 -15.69 5.19 -4.32
CA SER A 53 -14.32 5.03 -3.82
C SER A 53 -13.97 3.55 -3.59
N PHE A 54 -14.88 2.79 -2.96
CA PHE A 54 -14.75 1.35 -2.72
C PHE A 54 -14.58 0.58 -4.03
N VAL A 55 -15.45 0.81 -5.02
CA VAL A 55 -15.38 0.12 -6.32
C VAL A 55 -14.08 0.42 -7.05
N PHE A 56 -13.57 1.66 -6.97
CA PHE A 56 -12.28 2.03 -7.52
C PHE A 56 -11.13 1.32 -6.79
N LEU A 57 -11.06 1.44 -5.46
CA LEU A 57 -9.92 0.98 -4.66
C LEU A 57 -9.79 -0.54 -4.62
N ARG A 58 -10.90 -1.29 -4.57
CA ARG A 58 -10.86 -2.76 -4.59
C ARG A 58 -10.28 -3.32 -5.89
N GLN A 59 -10.21 -2.52 -6.95
CA GLN A 59 -9.56 -2.87 -8.22
C GLN A 59 -8.17 -2.25 -8.35
N GLU A 60 -8.03 -0.96 -8.04
CA GLU A 60 -6.78 -0.22 -8.20
C GLU A 60 -5.67 -0.66 -7.23
N LEU A 61 -6.01 -0.98 -5.98
CA LEU A 61 -4.99 -1.40 -4.99
C LEU A 61 -4.34 -2.74 -5.35
N PRO A 62 -5.08 -3.80 -5.76
CA PRO A 62 -4.47 -5.02 -6.28
C PRO A 62 -3.54 -4.79 -7.47
N VAL A 63 -3.89 -3.88 -8.39
CA VAL A 63 -3.05 -3.51 -9.53
C VAL A 63 -1.72 -2.92 -9.06
N ARG A 64 -1.75 -1.92 -8.17
CA ARG A 64 -0.52 -1.27 -7.66
C ARG A 64 0.34 -2.21 -6.86
N LEU A 65 -0.26 -3.00 -5.96
CA LEU A 65 0.45 -4.01 -5.16
C LEU A 65 1.12 -5.05 -6.07
N SER A 66 0.38 -5.58 -7.05
CA SER A 66 0.91 -6.64 -7.92
C SER A 66 2.02 -6.14 -8.85
N ASN A 67 1.91 -4.91 -9.36
CA ASN A 67 2.97 -4.29 -10.16
C ASN A 67 4.27 -4.16 -9.35
N ILE A 68 4.19 -3.61 -8.12
CA ILE A 68 5.41 -3.45 -7.32
C ILE A 68 5.96 -4.79 -6.80
N MET A 69 5.10 -5.76 -6.50
CA MET A 69 5.54 -7.12 -6.16
C MET A 69 6.28 -7.80 -7.30
N LYS A 70 5.90 -7.55 -8.56
CA LYS A 70 6.67 -8.02 -9.73
C LYS A 70 8.05 -7.39 -9.78
N GLU A 71 8.17 -6.09 -9.53
CA GLU A 71 9.46 -5.41 -9.49
C GLU A 71 10.35 -5.89 -8.34
N ILE A 72 9.78 -6.15 -7.16
CA ILE A 72 10.53 -6.76 -6.04
C ILE A 72 11.14 -8.10 -6.51
N ASN A 73 10.37 -8.93 -7.21
CA ASN A 73 10.84 -10.23 -7.69
C ASN A 73 11.90 -10.15 -8.80
N LEU A 74 12.22 -8.96 -9.32
CA LEU A 74 13.32 -8.73 -10.27
C LEU A 74 14.62 -8.31 -9.57
N LEU A 75 14.61 -8.12 -8.25
CA LEU A 75 15.81 -7.87 -7.48
C LEU A 75 16.76 -9.08 -7.52
N PRO A 76 18.07 -8.88 -7.28
CA PRO A 76 19.03 -9.96 -7.18
C PRO A 76 18.58 -11.04 -6.18
N GLU A 77 18.71 -12.32 -6.52
CA GLU A 77 18.27 -13.44 -5.67
C GLU A 77 18.85 -13.38 -4.25
N ARG A 78 20.11 -12.94 -4.14
CA ARG A 78 20.80 -12.75 -2.86
C ARG A 78 20.18 -11.64 -2.01
N LEU A 79 19.63 -10.59 -2.63
CA LEU A 79 18.89 -9.54 -1.94
C LEU A 79 17.48 -10.03 -1.57
N LEU A 80 16.82 -10.76 -2.47
CA LEU A 80 15.53 -11.41 -2.17
C LEU A 80 15.61 -12.40 -1.01
N ALA A 81 16.77 -13.03 -0.80
CA ALA A 81 17.00 -13.97 0.28
C ALA A 81 17.20 -13.32 1.65
N THR A 82 17.35 -11.99 1.74
CA THR A 82 17.57 -11.34 3.03
C THR A 82 16.28 -11.35 3.88
N PRO A 83 16.36 -11.57 5.20
CA PRO A 83 15.18 -11.67 6.07
C PRO A 83 14.26 -10.46 5.96
N SER A 84 14.83 -9.26 5.84
CA SER A 84 14.06 -8.02 5.73
C SER A 84 13.24 -7.95 4.44
N ILE A 85 13.77 -8.42 3.31
CA ILE A 85 13.02 -8.43 2.03
C ILE A 85 11.95 -9.51 2.02
N GLN A 86 12.20 -10.68 2.63
CA GLN A 86 11.19 -11.72 2.80
C GLN A 86 10.02 -11.26 3.67
N LEU A 87 10.31 -10.55 4.76
CA LEU A 87 9.30 -9.94 5.63
C LEU A 87 8.45 -8.95 4.85
N LEU A 88 9.08 -8.09 4.05
CA LEU A 88 8.40 -7.11 3.20
C LEU A 88 7.49 -7.79 2.17
N GLN A 89 7.97 -8.82 1.47
CA GLN A 89 7.15 -9.61 0.55
C GLN A 89 5.92 -10.20 1.27
N SER A 90 6.08 -10.70 2.49
CA SER A 90 4.96 -11.25 3.28
C SER A 90 3.86 -10.21 3.57
N TRP A 91 4.25 -8.96 3.86
CA TRP A 91 3.28 -7.88 4.10
C TRP A 91 2.51 -7.50 2.84
N TYR A 92 3.18 -7.44 1.69
CA TYR A 92 2.52 -7.16 0.41
C TYR A 92 1.58 -8.29 0.00
N ILE A 93 1.99 -9.56 0.17
CA ILE A 93 1.13 -10.72 -0.07
C ILE A 93 -0.11 -10.67 0.82
N GLN A 94 0.07 -10.44 2.12
CA GLN A 94 -1.06 -10.38 3.06
C GLN A 94 -2.04 -9.27 2.66
N SER A 95 -1.53 -8.09 2.33
CA SER A 95 -2.36 -6.94 1.97
C SER A 95 -3.12 -7.18 0.67
N LEU A 96 -2.48 -7.79 -0.33
CA LEU A 96 -3.14 -8.18 -1.57
C LEU A 96 -4.29 -9.15 -1.27
N MET A 97 -4.01 -10.22 -0.52
CA MET A 97 -5.03 -11.23 -0.21
C MET A 97 -6.23 -10.65 0.55
N GLU A 98 -6.00 -9.77 1.53
CA GLU A 98 -7.06 -9.10 2.27
C GLU A 98 -7.94 -8.22 1.36
N ILE A 99 -7.36 -7.50 0.40
CA ILE A 99 -8.14 -6.68 -0.54
C ILE A 99 -8.91 -7.56 -1.54
N LEU A 100 -8.33 -8.69 -1.96
CA LEU A 100 -8.98 -9.60 -2.91
C LEU A 100 -10.29 -10.19 -2.36
N GLU A 101 -10.46 -10.27 -1.04
CA GLU A 101 -11.73 -10.68 -0.42
C GLU A 101 -12.91 -9.75 -0.76
N PHE A 102 -12.63 -8.53 -1.25
CA PHE A 102 -13.63 -7.51 -1.55
C PHE A 102 -14.02 -7.41 -3.04
N LEU A 103 -13.33 -8.13 -3.94
CA LEU A 103 -13.53 -8.02 -5.39
C LEU A 103 -15.00 -8.22 -5.81
N ASP A 104 -15.63 -9.27 -5.27
CA ASP A 104 -16.99 -9.67 -5.64
C ASP A 104 -18.04 -9.25 -4.60
N LYS A 105 -17.67 -8.43 -3.60
CA LYS A 105 -18.61 -7.99 -2.56
C LYS A 105 -19.59 -6.96 -3.10
N ASN A 106 -20.80 -6.95 -2.54
CA ASN A 106 -21.83 -5.99 -2.92
C ASN A 106 -21.43 -4.57 -2.45
N PRO A 107 -21.27 -3.59 -3.36
CA PRO A 107 -20.91 -2.23 -3.00
C PRO A 107 -22.05 -1.45 -2.33
N ASP A 108 -23.28 -1.98 -2.34
CA ASP A 108 -24.43 -1.39 -1.64
C ASP A 108 -24.61 -1.94 -0.21
N ASP A 109 -23.79 -2.90 0.22
CA ASP A 109 -23.82 -3.44 1.60
C ASP A 109 -22.95 -2.58 2.52
N HIS A 110 -23.58 -1.84 3.43
CA HIS A 110 -22.89 -0.93 4.35
C HIS A 110 -21.86 -1.65 5.24
N ARG A 111 -22.13 -2.90 5.65
CA ARG A 111 -21.18 -3.67 6.47
C ARG A 111 -19.90 -4.01 5.69
N VAL A 112 -20.02 -4.22 4.38
CA VAL A 112 -18.86 -4.44 3.52
C VAL A 112 -18.01 -3.17 3.45
N LEU A 113 -18.64 -2.00 3.37
CA LEU A 113 -17.93 -0.71 3.31
C LEU A 113 -17.20 -0.43 4.64
N GLU A 114 -17.86 -0.61 5.79
CA GLU A 114 -17.23 -0.47 7.11
C GLU A 114 -16.04 -1.43 7.27
N MET A 115 -16.21 -2.72 6.94
CA MET A 115 -15.11 -3.69 6.98
C MET A 115 -13.97 -3.34 6.03
N PHE A 116 -14.27 -2.74 4.88
CA PHE A 116 -13.24 -2.33 3.93
C PHE A 116 -12.37 -1.21 4.51
N VAL A 117 -12.98 -0.21 5.16
CA VAL A 117 -12.25 0.85 5.87
C VAL A 117 -11.31 0.23 6.91
N GLU A 118 -11.79 -0.67 7.77
CA GLU A 118 -10.98 -1.35 8.78
C GLU A 118 -9.79 -2.10 8.18
N VAL A 119 -10.01 -2.81 7.06
CA VAL A 119 -8.93 -3.52 6.34
C VAL A 119 -7.90 -2.55 5.77
N LEU A 120 -8.33 -1.43 5.18
CA LEU A 120 -7.41 -0.42 4.68
C LEU A 120 -6.58 0.21 5.81
N GLU A 121 -7.16 0.44 6.98
CA GLU A 121 -6.42 0.91 8.15
C GLU A 121 -5.40 -0.11 8.66
N ALA A 122 -5.78 -1.39 8.70
CA ALA A 122 -4.86 -2.48 9.05
C ALA A 122 -3.68 -2.56 8.07
N ILE A 123 -3.94 -2.43 6.76
CA ILE A 123 -2.91 -2.39 5.71
C ILE A 123 -2.00 -1.17 5.90
N ARG A 124 -2.56 0.02 6.12
CA ARG A 124 -1.78 1.24 6.40
C ARG A 124 -0.81 1.03 7.57
N ASN A 125 -1.30 0.44 8.66
CA ASN A 125 -0.52 0.21 9.88
C ASN A 125 0.57 -0.84 9.65
N ARG A 126 0.25 -1.95 8.98
CA ARG A 126 1.22 -3.00 8.62
C ARG A 126 2.37 -2.45 7.78
N HIS A 127 2.09 -1.50 6.89
CA HIS A 127 3.07 -0.94 5.98
C HIS A 127 3.89 0.22 6.58
N ASN A 128 3.71 0.59 7.85
CA ASN A 128 4.44 1.69 8.48
C ASN A 128 5.97 1.49 8.43
N GLU A 129 6.44 0.27 8.70
CA GLU A 129 7.87 -0.06 8.79
C GLU A 129 8.52 -0.47 7.45
N VAL A 130 7.81 -0.31 6.32
CA VAL A 130 8.32 -0.72 5.00
C VAL A 130 9.61 0.02 4.61
N VAL A 131 9.72 1.32 4.92
CA VAL A 131 10.92 2.11 4.58
C VAL A 131 12.14 1.64 5.38
N PRO A 132 12.11 1.62 6.73
CA PRO A 132 13.25 1.13 7.50
C PRO A 132 13.57 -0.34 7.21
N THR A 133 12.55 -1.19 6.97
CA THR A 133 12.77 -2.61 6.64
C THR A 133 13.42 -2.79 5.28
N MET A 134 13.00 -2.05 4.24
CA MET A 134 13.68 -2.07 2.94
C MET A 134 15.13 -1.63 3.08
N ALA A 135 15.40 -0.53 3.81
CA ALA A 135 16.75 -0.06 4.06
C ALA A 135 17.61 -1.13 4.77
N GLN A 136 17.04 -1.80 5.78
CA GLN A 136 17.70 -2.89 6.49
C GLN A 136 18.03 -4.06 5.54
N GLY A 137 17.13 -4.42 4.63
CA GLY A 137 17.40 -5.45 3.62
C GLY A 137 18.58 -5.12 2.69
N ILE A 138 18.74 -3.84 2.32
CA ILE A 138 19.88 -3.37 1.54
C ILE A 138 21.18 -3.41 2.35
N ILE A 139 21.12 -3.10 3.66
CA ILE A 139 22.28 -3.20 4.57
C ILE A 139 22.71 -4.66 4.72
N GLU A 140 21.77 -5.56 5.05
CA GLU A 140 22.00 -7.01 5.15
C GLU A 140 22.70 -7.56 3.90
N TYR A 141 22.24 -7.12 2.73
CA TYR A 141 22.79 -7.50 1.44
C TYR A 141 24.22 -6.99 1.23
N LYS A 142 24.49 -5.72 1.55
CA LYS A 142 25.82 -5.11 1.39
C LYS A 142 26.84 -5.77 2.33
N ASP A 143 26.47 -5.97 3.58
CA ASP A 143 27.36 -6.54 4.62
C ASP A 143 27.70 -8.00 4.33
N THR A 144 26.74 -8.78 3.83
CA THR A 144 26.95 -10.22 3.59
C THR A 144 27.75 -10.49 2.33
N PHE A 145 27.58 -9.67 1.28
CA PHE A 145 28.10 -10.00 -0.05
C PHE A 145 29.16 -9.03 -0.58
N ASN A 146 29.56 -8.01 0.19
CA ASN A 146 30.57 -7.00 -0.18
C ASN A 146 30.41 -6.47 -1.61
N GLN A 147 29.16 -6.21 -2.02
CA GLN A 147 28.88 -5.88 -3.41
C GLN A 147 29.27 -4.44 -3.78
N GLN A 148 30.18 -4.35 -4.75
CA GLN A 148 30.71 -3.11 -5.28
C GLN A 148 30.44 -2.92 -6.79
N ASP A 149 29.65 -3.79 -7.44
CA ASP A 149 29.41 -3.64 -8.86
C ASP A 149 28.41 -2.49 -9.15
N ALA A 150 28.85 -1.51 -9.92
CA ALA A 150 28.08 -0.29 -10.17
C ALA A 150 26.72 -0.56 -10.85
N ALA A 151 26.62 -1.62 -11.65
CA ALA A 151 25.39 -2.00 -12.35
C ALA A 151 24.30 -2.43 -11.37
N THR A 152 24.61 -3.28 -10.39
CA THR A 152 23.64 -3.70 -9.37
C THR A 152 23.20 -2.53 -8.50
N HIS A 153 24.12 -1.64 -8.11
CA HIS A 153 23.75 -0.42 -7.36
C HIS A 153 22.78 0.46 -8.16
N HIS A 154 23.02 0.64 -9.46
CA HIS A 154 22.11 1.39 -10.33
C HIS A 154 20.72 0.74 -10.43
N ASN A 155 20.66 -0.58 -10.61
CA ASN A 155 19.40 -1.32 -10.68
C ASN A 155 18.61 -1.25 -9.37
N ILE A 156 19.30 -1.35 -8.23
CA ILE A 156 18.69 -1.20 -6.90
C ILE A 156 18.15 0.23 -6.75
N GLN A 157 18.91 1.26 -7.12
CA GLN A 157 18.44 2.64 -7.04
C GLN A 157 17.17 2.87 -7.88
N TYR A 158 17.19 2.40 -9.13
CA TYR A 158 16.04 2.47 -10.03
C TYR A 158 14.81 1.78 -9.43
N PHE A 159 14.99 0.59 -8.85
CA PHE A 159 13.92 -0.10 -8.13
C PHE A 159 13.42 0.71 -6.92
N LEU A 160 14.31 1.26 -6.09
CA LEU A 160 13.94 1.99 -4.88
C LEU A 160 13.10 3.23 -5.19
N ASP A 161 13.44 3.97 -6.24
CA ASP A 161 12.70 5.15 -6.67
C ASP A 161 11.24 4.77 -7.04
N ARG A 162 11.07 3.67 -7.79
CA ARG A 162 9.76 3.15 -8.19
C ARG A 162 8.99 2.55 -7.02
N PHE A 163 9.68 1.82 -6.15
CA PHE A 163 9.14 1.21 -4.95
C PHE A 163 8.56 2.24 -3.99
N TYR A 164 9.32 3.29 -3.67
CA TYR A 164 8.85 4.33 -2.76
C TYR A 164 7.78 5.21 -3.39
N THR A 165 7.85 5.48 -4.71
CA THR A 165 6.78 6.18 -5.43
C THR A 165 5.47 5.38 -5.39
N SER A 166 5.54 4.07 -5.69
CA SER A 166 4.38 3.17 -5.61
C SER A 166 3.77 3.17 -4.20
N ARG A 167 4.61 3.03 -3.17
CA ARG A 167 4.17 3.06 -1.76
C ARG A 167 3.50 4.37 -1.37
N ILE A 168 4.08 5.52 -1.75
CA ILE A 168 3.48 6.84 -1.49
C ILE A 168 2.09 6.89 -2.13
N SER A 169 1.97 6.40 -3.36
CA SER A 169 0.70 6.39 -4.09
C SER A 169 -0.37 5.49 -3.45
N ILE A 170 0.01 4.32 -2.93
CA ILE A 170 -0.89 3.41 -2.22
C ILE A 170 -1.34 4.04 -0.90
N ARG A 171 -0.40 4.62 -0.14
CA ARG A 171 -0.70 5.31 1.11
C ARG A 171 -1.60 6.52 0.89
N MET A 172 -1.41 7.26 -0.21
CA MET A 172 -2.28 8.37 -0.61
C MET A 172 -3.73 7.92 -0.80
N LEU A 173 -3.93 6.84 -1.56
CA LEU A 173 -5.26 6.27 -1.81
C LEU A 173 -5.94 5.79 -0.52
N ILE A 174 -5.21 5.03 0.31
CA ILE A 174 -5.72 4.51 1.58
C ILE A 174 -6.06 5.66 2.55
N ASN A 175 -5.17 6.63 2.69
CA ASN A 175 -5.39 7.78 3.57
C ASN A 175 -6.59 8.59 3.12
N GLN A 176 -6.75 8.82 1.81
CA GLN A 176 -7.89 9.55 1.29
C GLN A 176 -9.21 8.86 1.62
N HIS A 177 -9.33 7.55 1.36
CA HIS A 177 -10.55 6.81 1.68
C HIS A 177 -10.84 6.79 3.17
N THR A 178 -9.84 6.41 3.98
CA THR A 178 -10.01 6.28 5.43
C THR A 178 -10.34 7.62 6.08
N LEU A 179 -9.68 8.72 5.72
CA LEU A 179 -9.95 10.03 6.31
C LEU A 179 -11.26 10.66 5.86
N VAL A 180 -11.74 10.35 4.64
CA VAL A 180 -13.04 10.86 4.16
C VAL A 180 -14.21 10.07 4.74
N PHE A 181 -14.06 8.75 4.97
CA PHE A 181 -15.18 7.86 5.31
C PHE A 181 -15.13 7.22 6.71
N ASN A 182 -14.09 7.44 7.53
CA ASN A 182 -14.03 6.89 8.91
C ASN A 182 -14.93 7.63 9.94
N GLY A 183 -15.76 8.58 9.51
CA GLY A 183 -16.67 9.32 10.37
C GLY A 183 -16.03 10.36 11.30
N ASN A 184 -14.70 10.53 11.26
CA ASN A 184 -13.96 11.46 12.11
C ASN A 184 -13.50 12.69 11.31
N THR A 185 -14.37 13.69 11.17
CA THR A 185 -13.94 15.00 10.67
C THR A 185 -13.05 15.66 11.71
N ASN A 186 -11.80 15.98 11.37
CA ASN A 186 -10.92 16.70 12.28
C ASN A 186 -11.33 18.19 12.35
N PRO A 187 -11.91 18.68 13.46
CA PRO A 187 -12.39 20.06 13.56
C PRO A 187 -11.24 21.07 13.46
N ALA A 188 -10.01 20.66 13.74
CA ALA A 188 -8.82 21.51 13.68
C ALA A 188 -8.40 21.86 12.24
N HIS A 189 -8.89 21.13 11.22
CA HIS A 189 -8.52 21.35 9.82
C HIS A 189 -9.76 21.36 8.91
N PRO A 190 -10.61 22.40 8.99
CA PRO A 190 -11.89 22.46 8.27
C PRO A 190 -11.75 22.52 6.74
N ASN A 191 -10.58 22.92 6.22
CA ASN A 191 -10.30 23.01 4.79
C ASN A 191 -9.70 21.72 4.20
N THR A 192 -9.58 20.67 5.01
CA THR A 192 -8.99 19.40 4.58
C THR A 192 -10.01 18.44 4.01
N ILE A 193 -9.64 17.82 2.89
CA ILE A 193 -10.39 16.76 2.22
C ILE A 193 -9.49 15.53 2.24
N GLY A 194 -9.83 14.62 3.15
CA GLY A 194 -8.96 13.51 3.53
C GLY A 194 -7.62 14.03 4.03
N CYS A 195 -6.54 13.76 3.30
CA CYS A 195 -5.20 14.26 3.62
C CYS A 195 -4.72 15.44 2.76
N ILE A 196 -5.61 16.12 2.03
CA ILE A 196 -5.27 17.29 1.21
C ILE A 196 -5.84 18.54 1.86
N ASP A 197 -5.00 19.53 2.13
CA ASP A 197 -5.44 20.88 2.46
C ASP A 197 -5.67 21.69 1.18
N SER A 198 -6.93 22.06 0.94
CA SER A 198 -7.34 22.84 -0.24
C SER A 198 -6.84 24.29 -0.21
N MET A 199 -6.44 24.79 0.97
CA MET A 199 -6.02 26.17 1.21
C MET A 199 -4.65 26.22 1.92
N CYS A 200 -3.77 25.27 1.61
CA CYS A 200 -2.46 25.11 2.24
C CYS A 200 -1.62 26.41 2.20
N ASP A 201 -1.32 26.96 3.37
CA ASP A 201 -0.38 28.07 3.55
C ASP A 201 1.06 27.53 3.55
N VAL A 202 1.71 27.63 2.39
CA VAL A 202 3.09 27.15 2.19
C VAL A 202 4.08 27.78 3.18
N PRO A 203 4.10 29.11 3.42
CA PRO A 203 4.89 29.71 4.50
C PRO A 203 4.64 29.15 5.91
N GLU A 204 3.40 28.84 6.27
CA GLU A 204 3.09 28.21 7.56
C GLU A 204 3.68 26.80 7.65
N VAL A 205 3.50 26.00 6.61
CA VAL A 205 4.09 24.66 6.51
C VAL A 205 5.62 24.74 6.63
N ALA A 206 6.25 25.70 5.97
CA ALA A 206 7.69 25.93 6.06
C ALA A 206 8.17 26.25 7.48
N ARG A 207 7.42 27.06 8.23
CA ARG A 207 7.72 27.40 9.64
C ARG A 207 7.51 26.22 10.60
N GLY A 208 6.63 25.29 10.25
CA GLY A 208 6.39 24.06 11.03
C GLY A 208 7.55 23.08 11.00
N PHE A 209 8.45 23.19 10.02
CA PHE A 209 9.69 22.43 10.04
C PHE A 209 10.68 23.11 11.01
N PRO A 210 11.20 22.39 12.01
CA PRO A 210 12.29 22.92 12.81
C PRO A 210 13.42 23.24 11.84
N THR A 211 13.80 24.52 11.74
CA THR A 211 15.04 24.91 11.08
C THR A 211 16.14 24.14 11.80
N LEU A 212 16.79 23.23 11.09
CA LEU A 212 18.06 22.68 11.53
C LEU A 212 18.98 23.87 11.70
N ASN A 213 19.12 24.36 12.94
CA ASN A 213 20.19 25.27 13.30
C ASN A 213 21.48 24.45 13.16
N THR A 214 22.04 24.46 11.95
CA THR A 214 23.41 24.06 11.67
C THR A 214 24.38 25.08 12.24
#